data_AF-A0A553K1W8-F1
#
_entry.id   AF-A0A553K1W8-F1
#
_cell.length_a   1.000
_cell.length_b   1.000
_cell.length_c   1.000
_cell.angle_alpha   90.00
_cell.angle_beta   90.00
_cell.angle_gamma   90.00
#
_symmetry.space_group_name_H-M   'P 1'
#
loop_
_entity.id
_entity.type
_entity.pdbx_description
1 polymer ?
#
loop_
_entity_poly.entity_id
_entity_poly.type
_entity_poly.pdbx_seq_one_letter_code
_entity_poly.pdbx_strand_id
1 'polypeptide(L)'
;MSSPRITEASLKQFVLDLGDKHPPITLGSADRTIHDPEAVKARFAGVIDYLARVELEVDRNVLELLTILPNVSEVDKIFYQDVWYDQEMAHGYLLDQLQADLGMETAEPFMTIPIRMKLLGALAHWEPIHDISRLLYYLTGASTERQAVLAYSSLTKELTRMGETAIAETIIQPIKKQEPGHFAFYKMSAEKMIQDEELKPWQIYVARLLRSKSFTMVGVDYVKQYQRHFGGVMKALSVDQEMEVYAKEIGRLEARLLWANEKGMEFPPYFLKALRESVELYEAQGSFDRPNPNKFVI
;
A
#
# COMPACT_ATOMS: atom_id res chain seq x y z
N MET A 1 14.97 -21.06 -16.21
CA MET A 1 15.41 -19.83 -16.92
C MET A 1 15.77 -18.82 -15.86
N SER A 2 17.00 -18.31 -15.80
CA SER A 2 17.32 -17.21 -14.89
C SER A 2 16.58 -15.97 -15.36
N SER A 3 15.90 -15.27 -14.45
CA SER A 3 15.34 -13.96 -14.76
C SER A 3 16.43 -13.05 -15.34
N PRO A 4 16.11 -12.18 -16.32
CA PRO A 4 17.07 -11.21 -16.84
C PRO A 4 17.62 -10.36 -15.70
N ARG A 5 18.93 -10.08 -15.75
CA ARG A 5 19.62 -9.26 -14.74
C ARG A 5 19.00 -7.86 -14.71
N ILE A 6 18.65 -7.37 -13.53
CA ILE A 6 18.14 -6.00 -13.36
C ILE A 6 19.33 -5.06 -13.27
N THR A 7 19.37 -4.05 -14.15
CA THR A 7 20.36 -2.98 -14.16
C THR A 7 19.68 -1.64 -13.87
N GLU A 8 20.45 -0.64 -13.44
CA GLU A 8 19.95 0.72 -13.24
C GLU A 8 19.31 1.30 -14.52
N ALA A 9 19.93 1.07 -15.68
CA ALA A 9 19.37 1.48 -16.97
C ALA A 9 18.03 0.79 -17.28
N SER A 10 17.91 -0.51 -17.02
CA SER A 10 16.65 -1.23 -17.23
C SER A 10 15.54 -0.79 -16.27
N LEU A 11 15.90 -0.46 -15.03
CA LEU A 11 14.96 0.03 -14.02
C LEU A 11 14.49 1.45 -14.35
N LYS A 12 15.41 2.32 -14.76
CA LYS A 12 15.09 3.67 -15.26
C LYS A 12 14.15 3.61 -16.46
N GLN A 13 14.46 2.76 -17.45
CA GLN A 13 13.59 2.59 -18.62
C GLN A 13 12.21 2.08 -18.22
N PHE A 14 12.14 1.13 -17.28
CA PHE A 14 10.86 0.63 -16.76
C PHE A 14 10.02 1.77 -16.14
N VAL A 15 10.62 2.62 -15.32
CA VAL A 15 9.92 3.75 -14.68
C VAL A 15 9.41 4.75 -15.73
N LEU A 16 10.22 5.10 -16.72
CA LEU A 16 9.81 6.01 -17.79
C LEU A 16 8.65 5.42 -18.61
N ASP A 17 8.77 4.15 -19.00
CA ASP A 17 7.71 3.41 -19.70
C ASP A 17 6.41 3.37 -18.88
N LEU A 18 6.51 3.22 -17.56
CA LEU A 18 5.36 3.19 -16.66
C LEU A 18 4.61 4.53 -16.70
N GLY A 19 5.34 5.65 -16.57
CA GLY A 19 4.75 6.99 -16.65
C GLY A 19 4.08 7.26 -18.00
N ASP A 20 4.75 6.91 -19.10
CA ASP A 20 4.22 7.12 -20.46
C ASP A 20 2.96 6.28 -20.75
N LYS A 21 2.95 5.01 -20.33
CA LYS A 21 1.85 4.08 -20.62
C LYS A 21 0.64 4.27 -19.70
N HIS A 22 0.86 4.79 -18.50
CA HIS A 22 -0.15 4.90 -17.46
C HIS A 22 -0.16 6.31 -16.86
N PRO A 23 -0.44 7.38 -17.62
CA PRO A 23 -0.45 8.73 -17.07
C PRO A 23 -1.49 8.88 -15.94
N PRO A 24 -1.36 9.91 -15.08
CA PRO A 24 -2.34 10.21 -14.04
C PRO A 24 -3.78 10.25 -14.58
N ILE A 25 -4.71 9.64 -13.83
CA ILE A 25 -6.10 9.52 -14.26
C ILE A 25 -6.78 10.88 -14.09
N THR A 26 -7.41 11.40 -15.15
CA THR A 26 -8.09 12.69 -15.04
C THR A 26 -9.45 12.54 -14.38
N LEU A 27 -9.79 13.42 -13.43
CA LEU A 27 -11.11 13.41 -12.77
C LEU A 27 -12.28 13.45 -13.77
N GLY A 28 -12.13 14.19 -14.86
CA GLY A 28 -13.15 14.30 -15.90
C GLY A 28 -13.37 13.04 -16.74
N SER A 29 -12.50 12.02 -16.61
CA SER A 29 -12.66 10.73 -17.31
C SER A 29 -13.57 9.75 -16.57
N ALA A 30 -13.91 10.03 -15.31
CA ALA A 30 -14.77 9.18 -14.50
C ALA A 30 -16.26 9.37 -14.87
N ASP A 31 -16.97 8.27 -15.12
CA ASP A 31 -18.43 8.24 -15.14
C ASP A 31 -18.93 8.16 -13.69
N ARG A 32 -19.62 9.22 -13.26
CA ARG A 32 -20.10 9.42 -11.90
C ARG A 32 -21.51 8.87 -11.67
N THR A 33 -22.02 8.07 -12.60
CA THR A 33 -23.33 7.42 -12.44
C THR A 33 -23.28 6.40 -11.31
N ILE A 34 -24.20 6.54 -10.35
CA ILE A 34 -24.42 5.58 -9.25
C ILE A 34 -25.89 5.19 -9.26
N HIS A 35 -26.18 3.90 -9.38
CA HIS A 35 -27.56 3.40 -9.53
C HIS A 35 -28.30 3.34 -8.20
N ASP A 36 -27.65 2.84 -7.14
CA ASP A 36 -28.19 2.75 -5.79
C ASP A 36 -27.15 3.25 -4.77
N PRO A 37 -27.04 4.57 -4.59
CA PRO A 37 -26.04 5.16 -3.69
C PRO A 37 -26.23 4.74 -2.22
N GLU A 38 -27.47 4.42 -1.81
CA GLU A 38 -27.73 3.96 -0.44
C GLU A 38 -27.24 2.53 -0.23
N ALA A 39 -27.47 1.62 -1.19
CA ALA A 39 -26.93 0.27 -1.11
C ALA A 39 -25.39 0.26 -1.16
N VAL A 40 -24.78 1.09 -2.01
CA VAL A 40 -23.31 1.24 -2.06
C VAL A 40 -22.77 1.74 -0.72
N LYS A 41 -23.36 2.79 -0.14
CA LYS A 41 -22.96 3.28 1.19
C LYS A 41 -23.11 2.23 2.27
N ALA A 42 -24.28 1.58 2.34
CA ALA A 42 -24.57 0.59 3.37
C ALA A 42 -23.54 -0.56 3.38
N ARG A 43 -22.97 -0.89 2.22
CA ARG A 43 -22.01 -1.98 2.09
C ARG A 43 -20.55 -1.54 2.11
N PHE A 44 -20.24 -0.39 1.52
CA PHE A 44 -18.87 0.00 1.20
C PHE A 44 -18.44 1.37 1.69
N ALA A 45 -19.28 2.13 2.42
CA ALA A 45 -18.87 3.44 2.93
C ALA A 45 -17.55 3.38 3.72
N GLY A 46 -17.40 2.41 4.63
CA GLY A 46 -16.17 2.22 5.39
C GLY A 46 -14.97 1.78 4.54
N VAL A 47 -15.19 1.05 3.45
CA VAL A 47 -14.13 0.64 2.52
C VAL A 47 -13.66 1.84 1.70
N ILE A 48 -14.59 2.60 1.14
CA ILE A 48 -14.29 3.78 0.33
C ILE A 48 -13.57 4.82 1.18
N ASP A 49 -14.06 5.08 2.40
CA ASP A 49 -13.42 5.98 3.38
C ASP A 49 -11.99 5.55 3.70
N TYR A 50 -11.77 4.26 3.96
CA TYR A 50 -10.44 3.75 4.26
C TYR A 50 -9.49 3.90 3.07
N LEU A 51 -9.94 3.55 1.86
CA LEU A 51 -9.13 3.65 0.65
C LEU A 51 -8.82 5.12 0.32
N ALA A 52 -9.81 6.00 0.28
CA ALA A 52 -9.59 7.42 0.00
C ALA A 52 -8.62 8.06 1.00
N ARG A 53 -8.74 7.74 2.30
CA ARG A 53 -7.79 8.23 3.31
C ARG A 53 -6.37 7.80 2.96
N VAL A 54 -6.15 6.51 2.71
CA VAL A 54 -4.82 5.97 2.41
C VAL A 54 -4.23 6.58 1.15
N GLU A 55 -5.04 6.74 0.10
CA GLU A 55 -4.63 7.32 -1.17
C GLU A 55 -4.37 8.83 -1.08
N LEU A 56 -5.00 9.53 -0.12
CA LEU A 56 -4.72 10.94 0.16
C LEU A 56 -3.49 11.14 1.06
N GLU A 57 -2.88 10.08 1.59
CA GLU A 57 -1.66 10.16 2.42
C GLU A 57 -0.37 10.22 1.60
N VAL A 58 -0.45 10.35 0.27
CA VAL A 58 0.68 10.44 -0.66
C VAL A 58 1.71 11.47 -0.23
N ASP A 59 1.28 12.69 0.13
CA ASP A 59 2.17 13.74 0.64
C ASP A 59 2.94 13.29 1.89
N ARG A 60 2.26 12.61 2.82
CA ARG A 60 2.89 12.05 4.01
C ARG A 60 3.87 10.93 3.64
N ASN A 61 3.52 10.07 2.69
CA ASN A 61 4.36 8.97 2.23
C ASN A 61 5.65 9.50 1.56
N VAL A 62 5.55 10.56 0.75
CA VAL A 62 6.73 11.25 0.19
C VAL A 62 7.59 11.85 1.30
N LEU A 63 7.00 12.49 2.31
CA LEU A 63 7.76 13.01 3.45
C LEU A 63 8.44 11.89 4.26
N GLU A 64 7.77 10.76 4.44
CA GLU A 64 8.35 9.59 5.11
C GLU A 64 9.54 9.05 4.32
N LEU A 65 9.39 8.91 2.99
CA LEU A 65 10.46 8.51 2.07
C LEU A 65 11.68 9.42 2.18
N LEU A 66 11.48 10.73 2.04
CA LEU A 66 12.54 11.74 2.14
C LEU A 66 13.19 11.75 3.54
N THR A 67 12.45 11.36 4.58
CA THR A 67 12.97 11.22 5.93
C THR A 67 13.90 10.00 6.06
N ILE A 68 13.49 8.84 5.54
CA ILE A 68 14.22 7.57 5.76
C ILE A 68 15.31 7.31 4.73
N LEU A 69 15.28 8.00 3.57
CA LEU A 69 16.26 7.85 2.49
C LEU A 69 16.99 9.18 2.19
N PRO A 70 17.97 9.59 3.04
CA PRO A 70 18.70 10.84 2.83
C PRO A 70 19.50 10.89 1.51
N ASN A 71 19.88 9.73 0.97
CA ASN A 71 20.65 9.57 -0.28
C ASN A 71 19.86 8.76 -1.33
N VAL A 72 18.63 9.16 -1.62
CA VAL A 72 17.76 8.49 -2.59
C VAL A 72 18.36 8.49 -4.01
N SER A 73 18.28 7.34 -4.72
CA SER A 73 18.87 7.18 -6.05
C SER A 73 18.17 8.03 -7.11
N GLU A 74 18.82 8.27 -8.26
CA GLU A 74 18.19 9.02 -9.35
C GLU A 74 16.92 8.32 -9.85
N VAL A 75 16.94 6.99 -9.98
CA VAL A 75 15.79 6.22 -10.46
C VAL A 75 14.64 6.26 -9.46
N ASP A 76 14.93 6.18 -8.16
CA ASP A 76 13.91 6.36 -7.13
C ASP A 76 13.28 7.74 -7.22
N LYS A 77 14.09 8.81 -7.38
CA LYS A 77 13.59 10.19 -7.56
C LYS A 77 12.63 10.32 -8.73
N ILE A 78 13.03 9.82 -9.90
CA ILE A 78 12.16 9.84 -11.08
C ILE A 78 10.86 9.09 -10.80
N PHE A 79 10.94 7.91 -10.17
CA PHE A 79 9.75 7.15 -9.83
C PHE A 79 8.80 7.91 -8.91
N TYR A 80 9.27 8.36 -7.74
CA TYR A 80 8.35 8.96 -6.77
C TYR A 80 7.93 10.39 -7.14
N GLN A 81 8.77 11.18 -7.82
CA GLN A 81 8.46 12.57 -8.17
C GLN A 81 7.70 12.70 -9.49
N ASP A 82 8.13 11.98 -10.53
CA ASP A 82 7.68 12.23 -11.90
C ASP A 82 6.60 11.25 -12.37
N VAL A 83 6.38 10.14 -11.63
CA VAL A 83 5.45 9.07 -12.04
C VAL A 83 4.44 8.77 -10.94
N TRP A 84 4.89 8.24 -9.81
CA TRP A 84 4.04 7.71 -8.74
C TRP A 84 3.22 8.82 -8.07
N TYR A 85 3.83 9.95 -7.68
CA TYR A 85 3.13 11.01 -6.95
C TYR A 85 1.86 11.51 -7.67
N ASP A 86 1.95 11.91 -8.93
CA ASP A 86 0.80 12.43 -9.65
C ASP A 86 -0.27 11.35 -9.92
N GLN A 87 0.16 10.09 -10.12
CA GLN A 87 -0.75 8.95 -10.27
C GLN A 87 -1.57 8.74 -8.99
N GLU A 88 -0.91 8.65 -7.85
CA GLU A 88 -1.56 8.35 -6.56
C GLU A 88 -2.41 9.51 -6.06
N MET A 89 -1.95 10.76 -6.25
CA MET A 89 -2.78 11.93 -5.97
C MET A 89 -4.08 11.89 -6.79
N ALA A 90 -4.02 11.45 -8.05
CA ALA A 90 -5.21 11.27 -8.87
C ALA A 90 -6.13 10.15 -8.33
N HIS A 91 -5.58 9.07 -7.75
CA HIS A 91 -6.37 8.02 -7.11
C HIS A 91 -7.12 8.57 -5.90
N GLY A 92 -6.41 9.29 -5.02
CA GLY A 92 -6.98 9.95 -3.85
C GLY A 92 -8.13 10.90 -4.23
N TYR A 93 -7.92 11.76 -5.23
CA TYR A 93 -8.97 12.68 -5.68
C TYR A 93 -10.18 11.97 -6.29
N LEU A 94 -9.98 10.88 -7.02
CA LEU A 94 -11.09 10.10 -7.58
C LEU A 94 -11.94 9.45 -6.49
N LEU A 95 -11.30 8.89 -5.46
CA LEU A 95 -12.00 8.25 -4.35
C LEU A 95 -12.68 9.28 -3.43
N ASP A 96 -12.06 10.42 -3.19
CA ASP A 96 -12.68 11.53 -2.44
C ASP A 96 -13.88 12.11 -3.22
N GLN A 97 -13.78 12.23 -4.54
CA GLN A 97 -14.92 12.61 -5.37
C GLN A 97 -16.04 11.57 -5.33
N LEU A 98 -15.72 10.27 -5.33
CA LEU A 98 -16.70 9.19 -5.15
C LEU A 98 -17.40 9.29 -3.78
N GLN A 99 -16.70 9.67 -2.72
CA GLN A 99 -17.33 9.95 -1.42
C GLN A 99 -18.34 11.08 -1.51
N ALA A 100 -17.98 12.19 -2.14
CA ALA A 100 -18.89 13.30 -2.36
C ALA A 100 -20.13 12.88 -3.17
N ASP A 101 -19.95 12.03 -4.18
CA ASP A 101 -21.03 11.51 -5.03
C ASP A 101 -22.02 10.61 -4.26
N LEU A 102 -21.53 9.92 -3.23
CA LEU A 102 -22.34 9.14 -2.30
C LEU A 102 -22.96 10.00 -1.18
N GLY A 103 -22.61 11.29 -1.10
CA GLY A 103 -23.03 12.18 -0.01
C GLY A 103 -22.33 11.88 1.31
N MET A 104 -21.10 11.35 1.26
CA MET A 104 -20.24 11.13 2.41
C MET A 104 -19.35 12.35 2.66
N GLU A 105 -18.88 12.51 3.90
CA GLU A 105 -17.84 13.49 4.22
C GLU A 105 -16.51 13.11 3.56
N THR A 106 -15.68 14.09 3.21
CA THR A 106 -14.33 13.88 2.68
C THR A 106 -13.46 13.11 3.68
N ALA A 107 -12.51 12.32 3.18
CA ALA A 107 -11.60 11.56 4.04
C ALA A 107 -10.58 12.49 4.72
N GLU A 108 -10.17 12.17 5.94
CA GLU A 108 -9.15 12.93 6.68
C GLU A 108 -7.82 12.15 6.66
N PRO A 109 -6.84 12.55 5.81
CA PRO A 109 -5.58 11.84 5.70
C PRO A 109 -4.73 11.97 6.98
N PHE A 110 -4.02 10.90 7.33
CA PHE A 110 -3.07 10.91 8.44
C PHE A 110 -1.71 11.47 8.03
N MET A 111 -1.41 12.69 8.48
CA MET A 111 -0.21 13.43 8.06
C MET A 111 0.99 13.33 9.02
N THR A 112 0.90 12.56 10.10
CA THR A 112 1.95 12.56 11.14
C THR A 112 3.04 11.54 10.85
N ILE A 113 4.29 11.99 10.68
CA ILE A 113 5.47 11.12 10.62
C ILE A 113 5.85 10.62 12.03
N PRO A 114 5.82 9.30 12.31
CA PRO A 114 6.15 8.77 13.63
C PRO A 114 7.60 9.05 14.05
N ILE A 115 7.82 9.27 15.35
CA ILE A 115 9.16 9.56 15.90
C ILE A 115 10.19 8.47 15.55
N ARG A 116 9.79 7.20 15.51
CA ARG A 116 10.66 6.09 15.12
C ARG A 116 11.17 6.22 13.67
N MET A 117 10.38 6.78 12.76
CA MET A 117 10.80 6.99 11.37
C MET A 117 11.78 8.14 11.29
N LYS A 118 11.55 9.22 12.06
CA LYS A 118 12.53 10.32 12.19
C LYS A 118 13.87 9.85 12.76
N LEU A 119 13.84 8.98 13.77
CA LEU A 119 15.04 8.36 14.34
C LEU A 119 15.75 7.46 13.32
N LEU A 120 15.00 6.62 12.59
CA LEU A 120 15.55 5.81 11.51
C LEU A 120 16.23 6.68 10.45
N GLY A 121 15.57 7.76 10.02
CA GLY A 121 16.11 8.73 9.06
C GLY A 121 17.39 9.40 9.52
N ALA A 122 17.45 9.83 10.79
CA ALA A 122 18.68 10.38 11.37
C ALA A 122 19.83 9.37 11.31
N LEU A 123 19.55 8.10 11.65
CA LEU A 123 20.54 7.02 11.59
C LEU A 123 20.90 6.60 10.15
N ALA A 124 19.98 6.74 9.20
CA ALA A 124 20.14 6.38 7.79
C ALA A 124 21.11 7.29 7.02
N HIS A 125 21.69 8.31 7.66
CA HIS A 125 22.84 9.02 7.13
C HIS A 125 24.11 8.15 7.14
N TRP A 126 24.12 7.05 7.91
CA TRP A 126 25.16 6.05 7.87
C TRP A 126 24.80 4.95 6.85
N GLU A 127 25.67 4.75 5.85
CA GLU A 127 25.44 3.88 4.69
C GLU A 127 24.89 2.48 5.02
N PRO A 128 25.40 1.72 6.01
CA PRO A 128 24.83 0.41 6.31
C PRO A 128 23.38 0.45 6.81
N ILE A 129 22.98 1.52 7.51
CA ILE A 129 21.60 1.73 7.97
C ILE A 129 20.75 2.27 6.81
N HIS A 130 21.33 3.09 5.94
CA HIS A 130 20.68 3.55 4.72
C HIS A 130 20.20 2.37 3.86
N ASP A 131 21.07 1.40 3.60
CA ASP A 131 20.72 0.22 2.80
C ASP A 131 19.62 -0.62 3.43
N ILE A 132 19.64 -0.79 4.76
CA ILE A 132 18.55 -1.47 5.48
C ILE A 132 17.25 -0.69 5.29
N SER A 133 17.29 0.64 5.44
CA SER A 133 16.11 1.51 5.30
C SER A 133 15.53 1.44 3.89
N ARG A 134 16.40 1.46 2.87
CA ARG A 134 16.04 1.33 1.45
C ARG A 134 15.40 -0.02 1.13
N LEU A 135 15.97 -1.12 1.65
CA LEU A 135 15.34 -2.44 1.51
C LEU A 135 13.97 -2.49 2.19
N LEU A 136 13.84 -1.97 3.42
CA LEU A 136 12.56 -1.95 4.15
C LEU A 136 11.51 -1.10 3.42
N TYR A 137 11.92 0.02 2.84
CA TYR A 137 11.07 0.86 1.99
C TYR A 137 10.54 0.05 0.80
N TYR A 138 11.41 -0.58 0.01
CA TYR A 138 10.98 -1.36 -1.16
C TYR A 138 10.08 -2.54 -0.80
N LEU A 139 10.37 -3.25 0.29
CA LEU A 139 9.50 -4.34 0.74
C LEU A 139 8.12 -3.84 1.21
N THR A 140 8.09 -2.69 1.88
CA THR A 140 6.83 -2.07 2.32
C THR A 140 6.01 -1.60 1.13
N GLY A 141 6.62 -0.85 0.19
CA GLY A 141 5.96 -0.43 -1.05
C GLY A 141 5.40 -1.61 -1.82
N ALA A 142 6.21 -2.64 -2.12
CA ALA A 142 5.72 -3.83 -2.82
C ALA A 142 4.58 -4.54 -2.09
N SER A 143 4.61 -4.58 -0.75
CA SER A 143 3.51 -5.16 0.02
C SER A 143 2.24 -4.32 -0.06
N THR A 144 2.36 -2.99 0.00
CA THR A 144 1.26 -2.03 -0.13
C THR A 144 0.57 -2.14 -1.48
N GLU A 145 1.32 -2.03 -2.59
CA GLU A 145 0.72 -2.08 -3.93
C GLU A 145 0.06 -3.43 -4.21
N ARG A 146 0.64 -4.51 -3.67
CA ARG A 146 0.00 -5.82 -3.80
C ARG A 146 -1.32 -5.89 -3.04
N GLN A 147 -1.43 -5.26 -1.88
CA GLN A 147 -2.68 -5.16 -1.12
C GLN A 147 -3.71 -4.31 -1.88
N ALA A 148 -3.29 -3.17 -2.45
CA ALA A 148 -4.13 -2.29 -3.25
C ALA A 148 -4.74 -3.03 -4.46
N VAL A 149 -3.91 -3.74 -5.26
CA VAL A 149 -4.39 -4.57 -6.38
C VAL A 149 -5.49 -5.54 -5.95
N LEU A 150 -5.33 -6.22 -4.81
CA LEU A 150 -6.28 -7.22 -4.32
C LEU A 150 -7.56 -6.58 -3.78
N ALA A 151 -7.44 -5.47 -3.06
CA ALA A 151 -8.57 -4.70 -2.55
C ALA A 151 -9.42 -4.16 -3.72
N TYR A 152 -8.80 -3.47 -4.67
CA TYR A 152 -9.49 -2.95 -5.85
C TYR A 152 -10.10 -4.06 -6.71
N SER A 153 -9.41 -5.20 -6.88
CA SER A 153 -9.99 -6.34 -7.61
C SER A 153 -11.27 -6.86 -6.95
N SER A 154 -11.29 -6.92 -5.62
CA SER A 154 -12.45 -7.38 -4.87
C SER A 154 -13.58 -6.35 -4.92
N LEU A 155 -13.26 -5.06 -4.75
CA LEU A 155 -14.21 -3.97 -4.82
C LEU A 155 -14.85 -3.85 -6.22
N THR A 156 -14.05 -3.86 -7.30
CA THR A 156 -14.56 -3.87 -8.68
C THR A 156 -15.56 -5.01 -8.89
N LYS A 157 -15.21 -6.23 -8.47
CA LYS A 157 -16.06 -7.41 -8.62
C LYS A 157 -17.40 -7.24 -7.90
N GLU A 158 -17.40 -6.71 -6.69
CA GLU A 158 -18.62 -6.53 -5.91
C GLU A 158 -19.48 -5.36 -6.41
N LEU A 159 -18.88 -4.26 -6.83
CA LEU A 159 -19.60 -3.14 -7.45
C LEU A 159 -20.27 -3.59 -8.75
N THR A 160 -19.55 -4.31 -9.63
CA THR A 160 -20.13 -4.89 -10.85
C THR A 160 -21.29 -5.85 -10.53
N ARG A 161 -21.18 -6.67 -9.47
CA ARG A 161 -22.28 -7.55 -9.02
C ARG A 161 -23.52 -6.78 -8.56
N MET A 162 -23.35 -5.58 -8.03
CA MET A 162 -24.43 -4.68 -7.63
C MET A 162 -25.03 -3.90 -8.83
N GLY A 163 -24.44 -4.02 -10.02
CA GLY A 163 -24.83 -3.25 -11.20
C GLY A 163 -24.15 -1.89 -11.32
N GLU A 164 -23.23 -1.56 -10.40
CA GLU A 164 -22.51 -0.27 -10.37
C GLU A 164 -21.30 -0.27 -11.31
N THR A 165 -21.57 -0.41 -12.61
CA THR A 165 -20.53 -0.57 -13.64
C THR A 165 -19.74 0.72 -13.88
N ALA A 166 -20.39 1.88 -13.84
CA ALA A 166 -19.74 3.17 -14.09
C ALA A 166 -18.55 3.42 -13.13
N ILE A 167 -18.81 3.39 -11.82
CA ILE A 167 -17.75 3.57 -10.81
C ILE A 167 -16.73 2.42 -10.82
N ALA A 168 -17.16 1.18 -11.07
CA ALA A 168 -16.25 0.04 -11.14
C ALA A 168 -15.26 0.15 -12.31
N GLU A 169 -15.73 0.56 -13.50
CA GLU A 169 -14.94 0.57 -14.74
C GLU A 169 -14.16 1.87 -14.96
N THR A 170 -14.63 2.99 -14.42
CA THR A 170 -14.06 4.32 -14.70
C THR A 170 -13.34 4.94 -13.50
N ILE A 171 -13.54 4.41 -12.29
CA ILE A 171 -12.82 4.85 -11.08
C ILE A 171 -11.91 3.73 -10.56
N ILE A 172 -12.50 2.62 -10.10
CA ILE A 172 -11.76 1.58 -9.37
C ILE A 172 -10.81 0.79 -10.29
N GLN A 173 -11.28 0.37 -11.47
CA GLN A 173 -10.47 -0.43 -12.40
C GLN A 173 -9.31 0.37 -13.02
N PRO A 174 -9.43 1.67 -13.36
CA PRO A 174 -8.31 2.49 -13.80
C PRO A 174 -7.22 2.67 -12.74
N ILE A 175 -7.60 2.93 -11.48
CA ILE A 175 -6.66 2.99 -10.35
C ILE A 175 -5.88 1.67 -10.27
N LYS A 176 -6.62 0.55 -10.17
CA LYS A 176 -6.05 -0.81 -10.16
C LYS A 176 -5.09 -1.11 -11.32
N LYS A 177 -5.25 -0.50 -12.49
CA LYS A 177 -4.37 -0.77 -13.65
C LYS A 177 -2.97 -0.18 -13.46
N GLN A 178 -2.80 0.81 -12.58
CA GLN A 178 -1.51 1.47 -12.32
C GLN A 178 -0.70 0.71 -11.26
N GLU A 179 -1.37 0.21 -10.21
CA GLU A 179 -0.76 -0.53 -9.08
C GLU A 179 0.26 -1.63 -9.45
N PRO A 180 0.05 -2.47 -10.49
CA PRO A 180 1.00 -3.52 -10.83
C PRO A 180 2.34 -2.96 -11.32
N GLY A 181 2.32 -1.75 -11.91
CA GLY A 181 3.51 -1.03 -12.32
C GLY A 181 4.33 -0.55 -11.12
N HIS A 182 3.67 0.06 -10.13
CA HIS A 182 4.29 0.46 -8.87
C HIS A 182 4.84 -0.74 -8.10
N PHE A 183 4.05 -1.80 -7.97
CA PHE A 183 4.49 -3.07 -7.40
C PHE A 183 5.75 -3.59 -8.07
N ALA A 184 5.79 -3.57 -9.41
CA ALA A 184 6.92 -4.05 -10.18
C ALA A 184 8.17 -3.20 -9.96
N PHE A 185 8.05 -1.87 -9.85
CA PHE A 185 9.17 -1.00 -9.46
C PHE A 185 9.77 -1.44 -8.12
N TYR A 186 8.97 -1.48 -7.05
CA TYR A 186 9.45 -1.85 -5.72
C TYR A 186 10.07 -3.25 -5.68
N LYS A 187 9.42 -4.20 -6.34
CA LYS A 187 9.94 -5.57 -6.48
C LYS A 187 11.30 -5.58 -7.17
N MET A 188 11.43 -4.91 -8.32
CA MET A 188 12.66 -4.89 -9.09
C MET A 188 13.80 -4.20 -8.34
N SER A 189 13.51 -3.11 -7.64
CA SER A 189 14.48 -2.39 -6.81
C SER A 189 14.98 -3.26 -5.65
N ALA A 190 14.09 -3.96 -4.94
CA ALA A 190 14.48 -4.91 -3.89
C ALA A 190 15.27 -6.10 -4.45
N GLU A 191 14.84 -6.67 -5.58
CA GLU A 191 15.55 -7.77 -6.25
C GLU A 191 16.95 -7.35 -6.71
N LYS A 192 17.10 -6.13 -7.24
CA LYS A 192 18.39 -5.57 -7.65
C LYS A 192 19.35 -5.44 -6.46
N MET A 193 18.89 -4.90 -5.31
CA MET A 193 19.74 -4.78 -4.11
C MET A 193 20.29 -6.13 -3.64
N ILE A 194 19.49 -7.19 -3.71
CA ILE A 194 19.92 -8.55 -3.37
C ILE A 194 20.87 -9.11 -4.45
N GLN A 195 20.53 -8.93 -5.73
CA GLN A 195 21.30 -9.40 -6.88
C GLN A 195 22.71 -8.80 -6.91
N ASP A 196 22.85 -7.51 -6.61
CA ASP A 196 24.11 -6.79 -6.66
C ASP A 196 24.88 -6.83 -5.33
N GLU A 197 24.42 -7.66 -4.38
CA GLU A 197 25.04 -7.85 -3.06
C GLU A 197 25.25 -6.54 -2.28
N GLU A 198 24.34 -5.58 -2.44
CA GLU A 198 24.42 -4.26 -1.80
C GLU A 198 24.30 -4.37 -0.27
N LEU A 199 23.61 -5.40 0.24
CA LEU A 199 23.48 -5.66 1.68
C LEU A 199 24.37 -6.82 2.15
N LYS A 200 25.12 -6.59 3.23
CA LYS A 200 25.85 -7.65 3.93
C LYS A 200 24.87 -8.62 4.63
N PRO A 201 25.29 -9.87 4.93
CA PRO A 201 24.42 -10.85 5.60
C PRO A 201 23.81 -10.37 6.91
N TRP A 202 24.55 -9.57 7.71
CA TRP A 202 24.02 -9.02 8.96
C TRP A 202 22.97 -7.93 8.71
N GLN A 203 23.05 -7.15 7.63
CA GLN A 203 22.04 -6.15 7.26
C GLN A 203 20.73 -6.85 6.87
N ILE A 204 20.81 -7.96 6.12
CA ILE A 204 19.64 -8.82 5.82
C ILE A 204 19.02 -9.38 7.10
N TYR A 205 19.85 -9.86 8.05
CA TYR A 205 19.37 -10.34 9.34
C TYR A 205 18.63 -9.25 10.12
N VAL A 206 19.20 -8.03 10.18
CA VAL A 206 18.56 -6.88 10.84
C VAL A 206 17.25 -6.51 10.13
N ALA A 207 17.22 -6.49 8.79
CA ALA A 207 16.00 -6.23 8.03
C ALA A 207 14.90 -7.24 8.34
N ARG A 208 15.22 -8.55 8.41
CA ARG A 208 14.27 -9.60 8.85
C ARG A 208 13.73 -9.33 10.26
N LEU A 209 14.61 -9.00 11.20
CA LEU A 209 14.21 -8.73 12.58
C LEU A 209 13.25 -7.53 12.64
N LEU A 210 13.61 -6.43 11.98
CA LEU A 210 12.78 -5.24 11.91
C LEU A 210 11.42 -5.55 11.28
N ARG A 211 11.38 -6.18 10.08
CA ARG A 211 10.13 -6.61 9.43
C ARG A 211 9.26 -7.45 10.36
N SER A 212 9.83 -8.44 11.04
CA SER A 212 9.07 -9.33 11.93
C SER A 212 8.43 -8.63 13.14
N LYS A 213 8.97 -7.47 13.53
CA LYS A 213 8.51 -6.70 14.70
C LYS A 213 7.65 -5.50 14.33
N SER A 214 7.83 -4.96 13.14
CA SER A 214 7.22 -3.70 12.72
C SER A 214 6.29 -3.83 11.51
N PHE A 215 6.07 -5.03 10.97
CA PHE A 215 5.12 -5.19 9.89
C PHE A 215 3.70 -4.77 10.29
N THR A 216 3.05 -3.98 9.43
CA THR A 216 1.63 -3.62 9.52
C THR A 216 1.01 -3.67 8.12
N MET A 217 -0.32 -3.82 8.06
CA MET A 217 -1.07 -3.75 6.80
C MET A 217 -1.11 -2.31 6.26
N VAL A 218 -1.44 -2.17 4.97
CA VAL A 218 -1.53 -0.86 4.30
C VAL A 218 -2.46 0.08 5.06
N GLY A 219 -2.02 1.31 5.28
CA GLY A 219 -2.80 2.36 5.93
C GLY A 219 -3.02 2.20 7.44
N VAL A 220 -2.48 1.15 8.07
CA VAL A 220 -2.68 0.94 9.52
C VAL A 220 -1.85 1.92 10.34
N ASP A 221 -0.63 2.22 9.88
CA ASP A 221 0.27 3.22 10.45
C ASP A 221 0.47 3.11 11.96
N TYR A 222 0.35 1.88 12.47
CA TYR A 222 0.48 1.52 13.88
C TYR A 222 -0.54 2.23 14.78
N VAL A 223 -1.64 2.72 14.19
CA VAL A 223 -2.79 3.27 14.86
C VAL A 223 -3.82 2.16 15.03
N LYS A 224 -4.15 1.80 16.27
CA LYS A 224 -5.08 0.69 16.57
C LYS A 224 -6.44 0.86 15.90
N GLN A 225 -6.92 2.10 15.76
CA GLN A 225 -8.18 2.39 15.09
C GLN A 225 -8.11 2.07 13.59
N TYR A 226 -7.04 2.43 12.90
CA TYR A 226 -6.87 2.08 11.49
C TYR A 226 -6.66 0.58 11.30
N GLN A 227 -6.00 -0.10 12.24
CA GLN A 227 -5.94 -1.58 12.24
C GLN A 227 -7.34 -2.20 12.32
N ARG A 228 -8.21 -1.67 13.18
CA ARG A 228 -9.61 -2.08 13.27
C ARG A 228 -10.37 -1.79 11.97
N HIS A 229 -10.20 -0.61 11.39
CA HIS A 229 -10.84 -0.25 10.12
C HIS A 229 -10.39 -1.16 8.98
N PHE A 230 -9.09 -1.50 8.92
CA PHE A 230 -8.57 -2.49 7.98
C PHE A 230 -9.23 -3.87 8.15
N GLY A 231 -9.45 -4.31 9.39
CA GLY A 231 -10.25 -5.52 9.67
C GLY A 231 -11.67 -5.44 9.11
N GLY A 232 -12.31 -4.27 9.19
CA GLY A 232 -13.58 -4.00 8.55
C GLY A 232 -13.52 -4.10 7.02
N VAL A 233 -12.47 -3.55 6.40
CA VAL A 233 -12.24 -3.68 4.95
C VAL A 233 -12.14 -5.15 4.54
N MET A 234 -11.38 -5.94 5.31
CA MET A 234 -11.26 -7.38 5.04
C MET A 234 -12.61 -8.09 5.10
N LYS A 235 -13.46 -7.79 6.09
CA LYS A 235 -14.82 -8.37 6.20
C LYS A 235 -15.71 -7.94 5.03
N ALA A 236 -15.73 -6.64 4.73
CA ALA A 236 -16.59 -6.09 3.69
C ALA A 236 -16.24 -6.64 2.29
N LEU A 237 -14.95 -6.89 2.04
CA LEU A 237 -14.44 -7.48 0.80
C LEU A 237 -14.32 -9.01 0.84
N SER A 238 -14.81 -9.67 1.91
CA SER A 238 -14.77 -11.13 2.12
C SER A 238 -13.36 -11.75 2.07
N VAL A 239 -12.33 -10.96 2.37
CA VAL A 239 -10.93 -11.42 2.46
C VAL A 239 -10.70 -12.26 3.72
N ASP A 240 -11.51 -12.05 4.76
CA ASP A 240 -11.42 -12.80 6.02
C ASP A 240 -11.66 -14.31 5.86
N GLN A 241 -12.31 -14.72 4.79
CA GLN A 241 -12.58 -16.13 4.48
C GLN A 241 -11.38 -16.85 3.85
N GLU A 242 -10.43 -16.10 3.28
CA GLU A 242 -9.27 -16.63 2.54
C GLU A 242 -7.95 -15.98 3.00
N MET A 243 -7.83 -15.66 4.30
CA MET A 243 -6.66 -14.91 4.83
C MET A 243 -5.31 -15.54 4.51
N GLU A 244 -5.20 -16.87 4.49
CA GLU A 244 -3.96 -17.56 4.15
C GLU A 244 -3.55 -17.35 2.68
N VAL A 245 -4.54 -17.37 1.78
CA VAL A 245 -4.32 -17.07 0.36
C VAL A 245 -3.88 -15.61 0.20
N TYR A 246 -4.56 -14.69 0.89
CA TYR A 246 -4.21 -13.28 0.88
C TYR A 246 -2.79 -13.05 1.43
N ALA A 247 -2.46 -13.62 2.59
CA ALA A 247 -1.13 -13.56 3.22
C ALA A 247 -0.03 -14.08 2.28
N LYS A 248 -0.30 -15.17 1.57
CA LYS A 248 0.61 -15.74 0.58
C LYS A 248 0.85 -14.78 -0.57
N GLU A 249 -0.18 -14.14 -1.09
CA GLU A 249 -0.05 -13.22 -2.21
C GLU A 249 0.75 -11.96 -1.87
N ILE A 250 0.58 -11.41 -0.67
CA ILE A 250 1.30 -10.19 -0.25
C ILE A 250 2.68 -10.49 0.36
N GLY A 251 2.90 -11.69 0.91
CA GLY A 251 4.13 -12.07 1.61
C GLY A 251 5.15 -12.85 0.76
N ARG A 252 4.77 -13.34 -0.43
CA ARG A 252 5.63 -14.17 -1.30
C ARG A 252 6.93 -13.48 -1.71
N LEU A 253 6.92 -12.16 -1.91
CA LEU A 253 8.14 -11.43 -2.24
C LEU A 253 9.15 -11.49 -1.09
N GLU A 254 8.71 -11.21 0.13
CA GLU A 254 9.56 -11.24 1.32
C GLU A 254 10.05 -12.64 1.67
N ALA A 255 9.21 -13.66 1.55
CA ALA A 255 9.68 -15.04 1.69
C ALA A 255 10.82 -15.34 0.73
N ARG A 256 10.70 -14.92 -0.54
CA ARG A 256 11.73 -15.16 -1.56
C ARG A 256 13.02 -14.38 -1.29
N LEU A 257 12.93 -13.09 -0.95
CA LEU A 257 14.11 -12.23 -0.83
C LEU A 257 14.78 -12.36 0.53
N LEU A 258 13.98 -12.32 1.60
CA LEU A 258 14.50 -12.38 2.94
C LEU A 258 14.67 -13.82 3.41
N TRP A 259 13.82 -14.77 3.04
CA TRP A 259 13.82 -16.10 3.67
C TRP A 259 14.17 -17.25 2.71
N ALA A 260 14.92 -16.97 1.63
CA ALA A 260 15.26 -17.94 0.58
C ALA A 260 15.85 -19.28 1.09
N ASN A 261 16.55 -19.26 2.23
CA ASN A 261 17.19 -20.44 2.82
C ASN A 261 16.25 -21.26 3.71
N GLU A 262 15.05 -20.76 4.01
CA GLU A 262 14.07 -21.43 4.87
C GLU A 262 13.16 -22.33 4.03
N LYS A 263 13.46 -23.63 4.02
CA LYS A 263 12.72 -24.60 3.22
C LYS A 263 11.25 -24.65 3.60
N GLY A 264 10.38 -24.48 2.60
CA GLY A 264 8.93 -24.65 2.75
C GLY A 264 8.19 -23.41 3.26
N MET A 265 8.88 -22.28 3.51
CA MET A 265 8.20 -21.03 3.85
C MET A 265 7.54 -20.42 2.61
N GLU A 266 6.21 -20.39 2.57
CA GLU A 266 5.47 -19.76 1.48
C GLU A 266 5.35 -18.24 1.65
N PHE A 267 5.20 -17.78 2.89
CA PHE A 267 5.16 -16.37 3.30
C PHE A 267 5.57 -16.25 4.78
N PRO A 268 6.10 -15.10 5.23
CA PRO A 268 6.46 -14.91 6.63
C PRO A 268 5.22 -14.92 7.57
N PRO A 269 5.26 -15.59 8.74
CA PRO A 269 4.07 -15.75 9.59
C PRO A 269 3.45 -14.45 10.11
N TYR A 270 4.23 -13.36 10.18
CA TYR A 270 3.73 -12.06 10.64
C TYR A 270 2.68 -11.44 9.71
N PHE A 271 2.62 -11.83 8.43
CA PHE A 271 1.57 -11.41 7.51
C PHE A 271 0.19 -11.91 7.95
N LEU A 272 0.07 -13.23 8.13
CA LEU A 272 -1.18 -13.85 8.58
C LEU A 272 -1.56 -13.42 9.98
N LYS A 273 -0.56 -13.22 10.86
CA LYS A 273 -0.79 -12.67 12.20
C LYS A 273 -1.43 -11.27 12.13
N ALA A 274 -0.88 -10.35 11.35
CA ALA A 274 -1.41 -8.99 11.22
C ALA A 274 -2.84 -8.96 10.66
N LEU A 275 -3.14 -9.84 9.69
CA LEU A 275 -4.49 -10.02 9.15
C LEU A 275 -5.49 -10.47 10.24
N ARG A 276 -5.14 -11.52 10.98
CA ARG A 276 -5.99 -12.05 12.08
C ARG A 276 -6.24 -11.01 13.15
N GLU A 277 -5.18 -10.36 13.62
CA GLU A 277 -5.28 -9.31 14.64
C GLU A 277 -6.18 -8.15 14.19
N SER A 278 -6.14 -7.78 12.90
CA SER A 278 -7.00 -6.72 12.36
C SER A 278 -8.49 -7.11 12.37
N VAL A 279 -8.81 -8.34 11.93
CA VAL A 279 -10.19 -8.85 11.94
C VAL A 279 -10.70 -9.05 13.37
N GLU A 280 -9.89 -9.61 14.27
CA GLU A 280 -10.25 -9.77 15.69
C GLU A 280 -10.57 -8.42 16.35
N LEU A 281 -9.77 -7.39 16.07
CA LEU A 281 -10.03 -6.03 16.56
C LEU A 281 -11.34 -5.46 16.03
N TYR A 282 -11.67 -5.71 14.76
CA TYR A 282 -12.93 -5.29 14.16
C TYR A 282 -14.12 -6.02 14.76
N GLU A 283 -14.05 -7.34 14.91
CA GLU A 283 -15.13 -8.16 15.48
C GLU A 283 -15.43 -7.80 16.95
N ALA A 284 -14.42 -7.42 17.71
CA ALA A 284 -14.58 -7.04 19.12
C ALA A 284 -15.27 -5.68 19.33
N GLN A 285 -15.20 -4.76 18.36
CA GLN A 285 -15.61 -3.35 18.55
C GLN A 285 -16.61 -2.83 17.51
N GLY A 286 -16.68 -3.46 16.33
CA GLY A 286 -17.83 -3.40 15.42
C GLY A 286 -18.15 -2.07 14.76
N SER A 287 -17.17 -1.24 14.38
CA SER A 287 -17.49 -0.02 13.61
C SER A 287 -16.33 0.57 12.81
N PHE A 288 -16.69 1.19 11.68
CA PHE A 288 -15.86 2.09 10.87
C PHE A 288 -15.81 3.52 11.40
N ASP A 289 -16.44 3.85 12.53
CA ASP A 289 -16.50 5.23 13.04
C ASP A 289 -15.14 5.94 12.99
N ARG A 290 -15.15 7.16 12.43
CA ARG A 290 -14.01 8.09 12.43
C ARG A 290 -13.64 8.47 13.87
N PRO A 291 -12.37 8.84 14.15
CA PRO A 291 -12.01 9.35 15.47
C PRO A 291 -12.91 10.52 15.82
N ASN A 292 -13.47 10.57 17.03
CA ASN A 292 -14.11 11.79 17.49
C ASN A 292 -12.98 12.75 17.92
N PRO A 293 -12.71 13.86 17.21
CA PRO A 293 -11.63 14.78 17.56
C PRO A 293 -11.81 15.40 18.95
N ASN A 294 -13.01 15.33 19.52
CA ASN A 294 -13.33 15.80 20.88
C ASN A 294 -13.18 14.73 21.97
N LYS A 295 -12.71 13.52 21.67
CA LYS A 295 -12.32 12.53 22.69
C LYS A 295 -10.83 12.63 23.02
N PHE A 296 -10.38 13.82 23.42
CA PHE A 296 -9.30 13.92 24.38
C PHE A 296 -9.88 13.54 25.75
N VAL A 297 -9.71 12.28 26.13
CA VAL A 297 -9.90 11.86 27.51
C VAL A 297 -8.61 12.15 28.25
N ILE A 298 -8.78 12.91 29.34
CA ILE A 298 -7.80 13.27 30.38
C ILE A 298 -6.98 12.06 30.82
#